data_AF-A0A9E7D2J8-F1
#
_entry.id   AF-A0A9E7D2J8-F1
#
_cell.length_a   1.000
_cell.length_b   1.000
_cell.length_c   1.000
_cell.angle_alpha   90.00
_cell.angle_beta   90.00
_cell.angle_gamma   90.00
#
_symmetry.space_group_name_H-M   'P 1'
#
loop_
_entity.id
_entity.type
_entity.pdbx_description
1 polymer ?
#
loop_
_entity_poly.entity_id
_entity_poly.type
_entity_poly.pdbx_seq_one_letter_code
_entity_poly.pdbx_strand_id
1 'polypeptide(L)'
;MAEPLFIGKVEFSAAEPVNLGGTPVIRLHGELVVILNELRAGAAARMFAEPVVGSSAVSLYAEGSGDPQRFTSLSPTRRAEAEAVLRARLTELLPALDHPTAGPLLRRALCVGIDDGLYALDDGVVIVGWGMVPAGGPQDEAAITDRVRAVFARFSPALATAGEGWLSGRPLTAPPPPPAASARPTAVASPRPAAAPIAAPVGASGIAVPPKPRPATSALWLVPLLVAVGAIFLLLGAWLAFLHMSREVARQPSTVSLLDERATNEAIRLQQESNRALEAELERARRAAAQPEVCAAEGPLSLPPAPERQRIQPEAVPQPVPQQQGQAPQPFNGSLAQLLERGVVMVVTSGQRGVGHGTGFFVSGDTIVTNSHVVEGADPAQVFITSASIGRVIPARIVARTRGAGGGAVEPGELDLAVLKLDQPVPGAQPLGFTRTAERLTDVVAAGYPASVVQVEQGMQELRQGRLQTPPEIVLTRGTISTFQTLGNNYTIMPHTADMSPGNSGGPLVDLCGRVVGINTFISRATAVADRVKYAQKTDSLLAWLQQNGVAADVRDGACQPALPGLPFQPPAATPAAPAPPAPIPPAAAPPAAAPPAAAPPAATPPAAIPPASAGPR
;
A
#
# COMPACT_ATOMS: atom_id res chain seq x y z
N MET A 1 -12.15 -5.64 -21.24
CA MET A 1 -10.82 -6.24 -21.00
C MET A 1 -11.13 -7.54 -20.20
N ALA A 2 -10.78 -8.75 -20.65
CA ALA A 2 -11.16 -10.05 -20.04
C ALA A 2 -10.64 -10.29 -18.60
N GLU A 3 -11.48 -10.81 -17.68
CA GLU A 3 -11.11 -11.19 -16.28
C GLU A 3 -9.98 -12.25 -16.27
N PRO A 4 -9.04 -12.24 -15.30
CA PRO A 4 -8.00 -13.26 -15.19
C PRO A 4 -8.59 -14.62 -14.80
N LEU A 5 -8.43 -15.61 -15.67
CA LEU A 5 -9.00 -16.94 -15.56
C LEU A 5 -8.08 -17.83 -14.72
N PHE A 6 -8.65 -18.55 -13.74
CA PHE A 6 -7.91 -19.60 -13.03
C PHE A 6 -7.66 -20.79 -13.96
N ILE A 7 -6.38 -21.09 -14.21
CA ILE A 7 -5.97 -22.15 -15.17
C ILE A 7 -5.66 -23.46 -14.43
N GLY A 8 -5.03 -23.36 -13.27
CA GLY A 8 -4.67 -24.54 -12.49
C GLY A 8 -3.82 -24.26 -11.27
N LYS A 9 -3.52 -25.34 -10.53
CA LYS A 9 -2.70 -25.32 -9.33
C LYS A 9 -1.63 -26.40 -9.44
N VAL A 10 -0.39 -26.05 -9.12
CA VAL A 10 0.76 -26.96 -9.10
C VAL A 10 1.26 -27.07 -7.67
N GLU A 11 1.24 -28.26 -7.09
CA GLU A 11 1.77 -28.50 -5.75
C GLU A 11 3.29 -28.63 -5.76
N PHE A 12 3.96 -28.13 -4.71
CA PHE A 12 5.41 -28.26 -4.57
C PHE A 12 5.87 -29.69 -4.34
N SER A 13 4.95 -30.57 -3.94
CA SER A 13 5.15 -32.03 -3.92
C SER A 13 5.29 -32.63 -5.32
N ALA A 14 4.79 -31.96 -6.36
CA ALA A 14 4.79 -32.45 -7.74
C ALA A 14 5.85 -31.75 -8.61
N ALA A 15 6.14 -30.47 -8.36
CA ALA A 15 7.16 -29.72 -9.08
C ALA A 15 7.87 -28.71 -8.18
N GLU A 16 9.17 -28.53 -8.40
CA GLU A 16 10.03 -27.61 -7.67
C GLU A 16 10.42 -26.40 -8.54
N PRO A 17 10.52 -25.19 -7.99
CA PRO A 17 10.95 -24.01 -8.75
C PRO A 17 12.42 -24.08 -9.17
N VAL A 18 12.69 -23.69 -10.42
CA VAL A 18 14.05 -23.44 -10.90
C VAL A 18 14.53 -22.10 -10.38
N ASN A 19 15.77 -22.02 -9.89
CA ASN A 19 16.34 -20.78 -9.34
C ASN A 19 17.24 -20.05 -10.36
N LEU A 20 17.21 -18.72 -10.29
CA LEU A 20 18.15 -17.80 -10.94
C LEU A 20 18.74 -16.89 -9.86
N GLY A 21 20.06 -16.99 -9.61
CA GLY A 21 20.71 -16.18 -8.58
C GLY A 21 20.18 -16.40 -7.15
N GLY A 22 19.64 -17.59 -6.86
CA GLY A 22 19.00 -17.90 -5.57
C GLY A 22 17.51 -17.54 -5.48
N THR A 23 16.96 -16.88 -6.51
CA THR A 23 15.53 -16.52 -6.57
C THR A 23 14.76 -17.51 -7.45
N PRO A 24 13.62 -18.05 -6.99
CA PRO A 24 12.74 -18.86 -7.82
C PRO A 24 12.26 -18.08 -9.05
N VAL A 25 12.50 -18.63 -10.24
CA VAL A 25 12.14 -18.01 -11.53
C VAL A 25 10.64 -17.72 -11.63
N ILE A 26 9.81 -18.58 -11.05
CA ILE A 26 8.37 -18.37 -10.96
C ILE A 26 7.99 -17.05 -10.24
N ARG A 27 8.80 -16.57 -9.28
CA ARG A 27 8.55 -15.29 -8.58
C ARG A 27 8.94 -14.07 -9.40
N LEU A 28 9.67 -14.26 -10.49
CA LEU A 28 10.14 -13.21 -11.40
C LEU A 28 9.19 -13.02 -12.58
N HIS A 29 7.92 -13.46 -12.48
CA HIS A 29 6.91 -13.32 -13.53
C HIS A 29 6.70 -11.87 -13.96
N GLY A 30 6.56 -10.93 -13.01
CA GLY A 30 6.39 -9.51 -13.32
C GLY A 30 7.59 -8.95 -14.11
N GLU A 31 8.81 -9.29 -13.70
CA GLU A 31 10.04 -8.91 -14.42
C GLU A 31 10.08 -9.52 -15.83
N LEU A 32 9.71 -10.80 -15.95
CA LEU A 32 9.62 -11.50 -17.23
C LEU A 32 8.64 -10.81 -18.18
N VAL A 33 7.44 -10.45 -17.71
CA VAL A 33 6.42 -9.77 -18.51
C VAL A 33 6.89 -8.39 -18.95
N VAL A 34 7.46 -7.60 -18.04
CA VAL A 34 8.00 -6.26 -18.36
C VAL A 34 9.08 -6.35 -19.43
N ILE A 35 10.08 -7.22 -19.23
CA ILE A 35 11.20 -7.37 -20.17
C ILE A 35 10.71 -7.86 -21.53
N LEU A 36 9.78 -8.81 -21.60
CA LEU A 36 9.22 -9.30 -22.86
C LEU A 36 8.40 -8.22 -23.58
N ASN A 37 7.65 -7.39 -22.86
CA ASN A 37 6.93 -6.25 -23.45
C ASN A 37 7.89 -5.21 -24.04
N GLU A 38 8.99 -4.89 -23.35
CA GLU A 38 10.04 -3.99 -23.85
C GLU A 38 10.70 -4.53 -25.13
N LEU A 39 10.88 -5.85 -25.22
CA LEU A 39 11.43 -6.54 -26.39
C LEU A 39 10.40 -6.77 -27.51
N ARG A 40 9.19 -6.17 -27.42
CA ARG A 40 8.07 -6.35 -28.35
C ARG A 40 7.60 -7.80 -28.50
N ALA A 41 7.78 -8.60 -27.45
CA ALA A 41 7.35 -9.99 -27.33
C ALA A 41 6.14 -10.13 -26.38
N GLY A 42 5.28 -9.10 -26.31
CA GLY A 42 4.19 -9.02 -25.34
C GLY A 42 3.09 -10.06 -25.54
N ALA A 43 2.86 -10.50 -26.77
CA ALA A 43 1.88 -11.56 -27.01
C ALA A 43 2.42 -12.91 -26.51
N ALA A 44 3.74 -13.13 -26.61
CA ALA A 44 4.41 -14.29 -26.04
C ALA A 44 4.53 -14.24 -24.51
N ALA A 45 4.60 -13.05 -23.90
CA ALA A 45 4.57 -12.89 -22.45
C ALA A 45 3.30 -13.48 -21.84
N ARG A 46 2.15 -13.36 -22.53
CA ARG A 46 0.85 -13.90 -22.09
C ARG A 46 0.79 -15.43 -22.04
N MET A 47 1.78 -16.13 -22.59
CA MET A 47 1.87 -17.59 -22.43
C MET A 47 2.30 -18.02 -21.03
N PHE A 48 2.97 -17.15 -20.27
CA PHE A 48 3.42 -17.49 -18.92
C PHE A 48 2.32 -17.10 -17.92
N ALA A 49 1.62 -18.11 -17.40
CA ALA A 49 0.54 -17.88 -16.43
C ALA A 49 1.07 -17.16 -15.18
N GLU A 50 0.32 -16.17 -14.69
CA GLU A 50 0.63 -15.41 -13.48
C GLU A 50 0.58 -16.31 -12.24
N PRO A 51 1.68 -16.43 -11.47
CA PRO A 51 1.76 -17.32 -10.34
C PRO A 51 1.46 -16.62 -9.02
N VAL A 52 0.46 -17.14 -8.30
CA VAL A 52 0.20 -16.85 -6.89
C VAL A 52 0.84 -17.95 -6.05
N VAL A 53 2.03 -17.66 -5.51
CA VAL A 53 2.85 -18.62 -4.77
C VAL A 53 2.38 -18.74 -3.31
N GLY A 54 1.79 -19.88 -2.97
CA GLY A 54 1.44 -20.26 -1.60
C GLY A 54 2.56 -21.00 -0.86
N SER A 55 2.26 -21.53 0.33
CA SER A 55 3.22 -22.28 1.15
C SER A 55 3.49 -23.70 0.64
N SER A 56 2.52 -24.35 0.02
CA SER A 56 2.60 -25.74 -0.48
C SER A 56 2.32 -25.92 -1.96
N ALA A 57 1.91 -24.85 -2.66
CA ALA A 57 1.53 -24.90 -4.06
C ALA A 57 1.57 -23.50 -4.70
N VAL A 58 1.55 -23.47 -6.03
CA VAL A 58 1.40 -22.27 -6.86
C VAL A 58 0.06 -22.34 -7.59
N SER A 59 -0.77 -21.30 -7.46
CA SER A 59 -2.00 -21.13 -8.25
C SER A 59 -1.69 -20.26 -9.45
N LEU A 60 -2.16 -20.64 -10.64
CA LEU A 60 -1.77 -20.02 -11.91
C LEU A 60 -3.00 -19.44 -12.62
N TYR A 61 -2.88 -18.18 -13.01
CA TYR A 61 -3.94 -17.40 -13.66
C TYR A 61 -3.46 -16.92 -15.03
N ALA A 62 -4.37 -16.75 -15.99
CA ALA A 62 -4.01 -16.15 -17.27
C ALA A 62 -5.13 -15.27 -17.81
N GLU A 63 -4.77 -14.27 -18.60
CA GLU A 63 -5.75 -13.49 -19.33
C GLU A 63 -6.20 -14.24 -20.59
N GLY A 64 -7.52 -14.38 -20.75
CA GLY A 64 -8.12 -14.91 -21.96
C GLY A 64 -9.59 -15.23 -21.78
N SER A 65 -10.21 -15.80 -22.79
CA SER A 65 -11.61 -16.24 -22.78
C SER A 65 -11.74 -17.74 -22.98
N GLY A 66 -12.85 -18.31 -22.50
CA GLY A 66 -13.15 -19.74 -22.65
C GLY A 66 -12.65 -20.58 -21.47
N ASP A 67 -13.10 -21.83 -21.42
CA ASP A 67 -12.66 -22.78 -20.41
C ASP A 67 -11.26 -23.32 -20.73
N PRO A 68 -10.33 -23.34 -19.76
CA PRO A 68 -8.96 -23.76 -20.01
C PRO A 68 -8.92 -25.27 -20.23
N GLN A 69 -8.48 -25.68 -21.43
CA GLN A 69 -8.40 -27.10 -21.81
C GLN A 69 -6.96 -27.52 -22.05
N ARG A 70 -6.58 -28.68 -21.55
CA ARG A 70 -5.25 -29.25 -21.78
C ARG A 70 -5.10 -29.62 -23.25
N PHE A 71 -3.90 -29.45 -23.81
CA PHE A 71 -3.63 -29.82 -25.20
C PHE A 71 -3.99 -31.28 -25.51
N THR A 72 -3.82 -32.19 -24.54
CA THR A 72 -4.14 -33.61 -24.66
C THR A 72 -5.64 -33.90 -24.70
N SER A 73 -6.49 -33.04 -24.11
CA SER A 73 -7.95 -33.18 -24.15
C SER A 73 -8.60 -32.50 -25.36
N LEU A 74 -7.86 -31.70 -26.13
CA LEU A 74 -8.41 -31.00 -27.31
C LEU A 74 -8.73 -31.97 -28.46
N SER A 75 -9.78 -31.63 -29.23
CA SER A 75 -10.05 -32.25 -30.52
C SER A 75 -8.89 -32.03 -31.51
N PRO A 76 -8.70 -32.88 -32.54
CA PRO A 76 -7.58 -32.75 -33.48
C PRO A 76 -7.49 -31.37 -34.15
N THR A 77 -8.64 -30.81 -34.55
CA THR A 77 -8.70 -29.48 -35.18
C THR A 77 -8.32 -28.37 -34.21
N ARG A 78 -8.91 -28.37 -33.00
CA ARG A 78 -8.62 -27.35 -31.96
C ARG A 78 -7.16 -27.43 -31.50
N ARG A 79 -6.61 -28.64 -31.42
CA ARG A 79 -5.19 -28.87 -31.12
C ARG A 79 -4.29 -28.26 -32.20
N ALA A 80 -4.58 -28.48 -33.48
CA ALA A 80 -3.78 -27.91 -34.57
C ALA A 80 -3.77 -26.37 -34.54
N GLU A 81 -4.91 -25.73 -34.23
CA GLU A 81 -5.00 -24.28 -34.01
C GLU A 81 -4.12 -23.81 -32.85
N ALA A 82 -4.26 -24.45 -31.68
CA ALA A 82 -3.48 -24.10 -30.49
C ALA A 82 -1.96 -24.30 -30.72
N GLU A 83 -1.57 -25.37 -31.42
CA GLU A 83 -0.17 -25.60 -31.79
C GLU A 83 0.36 -24.51 -32.74
N ALA A 84 -0.44 -24.03 -33.69
CA ALA A 84 -0.04 -22.94 -34.58
C ALA A 84 0.19 -21.63 -33.81
N VAL A 85 -0.68 -21.32 -32.84
CA VAL A 85 -0.52 -20.15 -31.95
C VAL A 85 0.76 -20.30 -31.12
N LEU A 86 1.00 -21.47 -30.52
CA LEU A 86 2.20 -21.74 -29.75
C LEU A 86 3.49 -21.58 -30.57
N ARG A 87 3.52 -22.09 -31.82
CA ARG A 87 4.66 -21.91 -32.73
C ARG A 87 4.95 -20.43 -33.01
N ALA A 88 3.90 -19.64 -33.26
CA ALA A 88 4.04 -18.20 -33.52
C ALA A 88 4.64 -17.48 -32.31
N ARG A 89 4.15 -17.77 -31.10
CA ARG A 89 4.62 -17.15 -29.86
C ARG A 89 6.04 -17.58 -29.48
N LEU A 90 6.41 -18.84 -29.69
CA LEU A 90 7.79 -19.29 -29.49
C LEU A 90 8.75 -18.60 -30.46
N THR A 91 8.33 -18.37 -31.71
CA THR A 91 9.13 -17.63 -32.70
C THR A 91 9.38 -16.19 -32.28
N GLU A 92 8.36 -15.54 -31.68
CA GLU A 92 8.44 -14.20 -31.10
C GLU A 92 9.43 -14.11 -29.93
N LEU A 93 9.60 -15.19 -29.15
CA LEU A 93 10.56 -15.26 -28.03
C LEU A 93 12.01 -15.48 -28.43
N LEU A 94 12.29 -16.04 -29.63
CA LEU A 94 13.64 -16.45 -30.01
C LEU A 94 14.68 -15.32 -29.88
N PRO A 95 14.43 -14.08 -30.33
CA PRO A 95 15.39 -12.99 -30.19
C PRO A 95 15.65 -12.60 -28.71
N ALA A 96 14.65 -12.77 -27.85
CA ALA A 96 14.76 -12.43 -26.42
C ALA A 96 15.63 -13.43 -25.64
N LEU A 97 15.80 -14.67 -26.15
CA LEU A 97 16.66 -15.67 -25.53
C LEU A 97 18.12 -15.25 -25.52
N ASP A 98 18.58 -14.53 -26.54
CA ASP A 98 19.97 -14.07 -26.65
C ASP A 98 20.21 -12.71 -25.97
N HIS A 99 19.16 -12.08 -25.41
CA HIS A 99 19.30 -10.82 -24.69
C HIS A 99 20.12 -11.01 -23.40
N PRO A 100 21.10 -10.14 -23.09
CA PRO A 100 22.02 -10.34 -21.98
C PRO A 100 21.33 -10.35 -20.60
N THR A 101 20.25 -9.59 -20.44
CA THR A 101 19.48 -9.54 -19.18
C THR A 101 18.25 -10.44 -19.19
N ALA A 102 17.59 -10.64 -20.35
CA ALA A 102 16.34 -11.40 -20.42
C ALA A 102 16.61 -12.91 -20.58
N GLY A 103 17.66 -13.26 -21.32
CA GLY A 103 18.00 -14.63 -21.67
C GLY A 103 18.16 -15.56 -20.47
N PRO A 104 18.91 -15.21 -19.41
CA PRO A 104 19.07 -16.07 -18.24
C PRO A 104 17.74 -16.44 -17.56
N LEU A 105 16.80 -15.49 -17.50
CA LEU A 105 15.46 -15.68 -16.95
C LEU A 105 14.58 -16.47 -17.90
N LEU A 106 14.49 -16.05 -19.17
CA LEU A 106 13.61 -16.64 -20.17
C LEU A 106 13.95 -18.11 -20.46
N ARG A 107 15.24 -18.46 -20.56
CA ARG A 107 15.68 -19.85 -20.77
C ARG A 107 15.23 -20.78 -19.64
N ARG A 108 15.23 -20.30 -18.39
CA ARG A 108 14.74 -21.06 -17.22
C ARG A 108 13.22 -21.03 -17.13
N ALA A 109 12.58 -19.93 -17.51
CA ALA A 109 11.13 -19.81 -17.54
C ALA A 109 10.49 -20.82 -18.51
N LEU A 110 11.15 -21.15 -19.62
CA LEU A 110 10.71 -22.20 -20.54
C LEU A 110 10.74 -23.61 -19.95
N CYS A 111 11.30 -23.84 -18.76
CA CYS A 111 11.24 -25.16 -18.12
C CYS A 111 9.84 -25.42 -17.55
N VAL A 112 9.20 -26.53 -17.93
CA VAL A 112 7.83 -26.86 -17.46
C VAL A 112 7.89 -28.05 -16.52
N GLY A 113 7.52 -27.85 -15.25
CA GLY A 113 7.72 -28.83 -14.18
C GLY A 113 6.67 -29.94 -14.13
N ILE A 114 5.53 -29.76 -14.79
CA ILE A 114 4.44 -30.75 -14.85
C ILE A 114 4.31 -31.34 -16.26
N ASP A 115 3.87 -32.58 -16.33
CA ASP A 115 3.44 -33.18 -17.60
C ASP A 115 2.09 -32.58 -18.02
N ASP A 116 1.88 -32.39 -19.32
CA ASP A 116 0.70 -31.71 -19.89
C ASP A 116 0.47 -30.27 -19.39
N GLY A 117 1.54 -29.54 -19.08
CA GLY A 117 1.47 -28.12 -18.70
C GLY A 117 1.07 -27.14 -19.81
N LEU A 118 0.61 -27.60 -20.98
CA LEU A 118 0.18 -26.73 -22.09
C LEU A 118 -1.34 -26.69 -22.16
N TYR A 119 -1.91 -25.49 -22.04
CA TYR A 119 -3.34 -25.23 -22.01
C TYR A 119 -3.73 -24.31 -23.17
N ALA A 120 -4.88 -24.57 -23.77
CA ALA A 120 -5.49 -23.71 -24.78
C ALA A 120 -6.67 -22.95 -24.16
N LEU A 121 -6.75 -21.67 -24.52
CA LEU A 121 -7.88 -20.78 -24.31
C LEU A 121 -8.51 -20.47 -25.68
N ASP A 122 -9.66 -19.81 -25.69
CA ASP A 122 -10.31 -19.46 -26.95
C ASP A 122 -9.51 -18.46 -27.78
N ASP A 123 -8.71 -17.62 -27.11
CA ASP A 123 -7.92 -16.53 -27.69
C ASP A 123 -6.40 -16.72 -27.52
N GLY A 124 -5.94 -17.88 -27.04
CA GLY A 124 -4.50 -18.07 -26.81
C GLY A 124 -4.07 -19.44 -26.28
N VAL A 125 -2.79 -19.49 -25.88
CA VAL A 125 -2.17 -20.65 -25.26
C VAL A 125 -1.41 -20.22 -24.01
N VAL A 126 -1.42 -21.07 -23.00
CA VAL A 126 -0.87 -20.79 -21.68
C VAL A 126 -0.05 -21.98 -21.19
N ILE A 127 1.06 -21.70 -20.52
CA ILE A 127 1.97 -22.67 -19.94
C ILE A 127 1.75 -22.66 -18.42
N VAL A 128 1.35 -23.80 -17.88
CA VAL A 128 1.15 -24.08 -16.45
C VAL A 128 2.38 -24.84 -15.94
N GLY A 129 2.94 -24.37 -14.82
CA GLY A 129 4.16 -24.95 -14.24
C GLY A 129 5.45 -24.54 -14.96
N TRP A 130 5.45 -23.40 -15.66
CA TRP A 130 6.66 -22.78 -16.21
C TRP A 130 7.66 -22.39 -15.10
N GLY A 131 8.95 -22.30 -15.40
CA GLY A 131 9.99 -22.02 -14.40
C GLY A 131 10.14 -23.09 -13.31
N MET A 132 9.70 -24.32 -13.57
CA MET A 132 9.71 -25.43 -12.60
C MET A 132 10.26 -26.71 -13.22
N VAL A 133 10.73 -27.63 -12.37
CA VAL A 133 11.14 -29.00 -12.71
C VAL A 133 10.30 -30.01 -11.91
N PRO A 134 10.15 -31.26 -12.36
CA PRO A 134 9.48 -32.29 -11.57
C PRO A 134 10.14 -32.46 -10.19
N ALA A 135 9.33 -32.68 -9.15
CA ALA A 135 9.81 -32.83 -7.78
C ALA A 135 10.77 -34.03 -7.65
N GLY A 136 11.87 -33.84 -6.92
CA GLY A 136 12.94 -34.84 -6.80
C GLY A 136 13.75 -35.10 -8.07
N GLY A 137 13.53 -34.34 -9.15
CA GLY A 137 14.33 -34.41 -10.37
C GLY A 137 15.64 -33.61 -10.28
N PRO A 138 16.66 -33.95 -11.10
CA PRO A 138 17.88 -33.16 -11.19
C PRO A 138 17.58 -31.73 -11.66
N GLN A 139 18.17 -30.73 -10.99
CA GLN A 139 18.05 -29.31 -11.34
C GLN A 139 19.30 -28.78 -12.08
N ASP A 140 20.16 -29.67 -12.56
CA ASP A 140 21.33 -29.27 -13.33
C ASP A 140 20.97 -28.75 -14.74
N GLU A 141 21.94 -28.14 -15.40
CA GLU A 141 21.73 -27.51 -16.70
C GLU A 141 21.28 -28.51 -17.78
N ALA A 142 21.79 -29.75 -17.73
CA ALA A 142 21.42 -30.78 -18.70
C ALA A 142 19.94 -31.17 -18.53
N ALA A 143 19.50 -31.41 -17.29
CA ALA A 143 18.13 -31.80 -16.98
C ALA A 143 17.10 -30.73 -17.36
N ILE A 144 17.38 -29.46 -17.06
CA ILE A 144 16.51 -28.35 -17.43
C ILE A 144 16.45 -28.20 -18.96
N THR A 145 17.60 -28.27 -19.63
CA THR A 145 17.66 -28.16 -21.10
C THR A 145 16.92 -29.32 -21.78
N ASP A 146 17.07 -30.54 -21.27
CA ASP A 146 16.35 -31.72 -21.75
C ASP A 146 14.85 -31.58 -21.55
N ARG A 147 14.41 -31.04 -20.42
CA ARG A 147 12.99 -30.78 -20.17
C ARG A 147 12.41 -29.76 -21.15
N VAL A 148 13.13 -28.67 -21.42
CA VAL A 148 12.72 -27.67 -22.43
C VAL A 148 12.60 -28.32 -23.81
N ARG A 149 13.58 -29.14 -24.22
CA ARG A 149 13.52 -29.86 -25.51
C ARG A 149 12.33 -30.83 -25.57
N ALA A 150 12.11 -31.60 -24.51
CA ALA A 150 11.01 -32.57 -24.45
C ALA A 150 9.64 -31.91 -24.68
N VAL A 151 9.43 -30.71 -24.16
CA VAL A 151 8.15 -29.98 -24.28
C VAL A 151 8.06 -29.20 -25.60
N PHE A 152 9.12 -28.50 -26.00
CA PHE A 152 9.05 -27.47 -27.05
C PHE A 152 9.74 -27.82 -28.38
N ALA A 153 10.57 -28.86 -28.47
CA ALA A 153 11.29 -29.19 -29.72
C ALA A 153 10.34 -29.44 -30.90
N ARG A 154 9.15 -30.01 -30.64
CA ARG A 154 8.11 -30.23 -31.67
C ARG A 154 7.47 -28.94 -32.20
N PHE A 155 7.55 -27.85 -31.44
CA PHE A 155 6.96 -26.56 -31.78
C PHE A 155 7.99 -25.52 -32.24
N SER A 156 9.26 -25.70 -31.88
CA SER A 156 10.35 -24.82 -32.28
C SER A 156 11.59 -25.62 -32.65
N PRO A 157 11.93 -25.73 -33.95
CA PRO A 157 13.17 -26.36 -34.41
C PRO A 157 14.42 -25.70 -33.82
N ALA A 158 14.37 -24.40 -33.50
CA ALA A 158 15.45 -23.70 -32.83
C ALA A 158 15.63 -24.17 -31.38
N LEU A 159 14.54 -24.34 -30.61
CA LEU A 159 14.65 -24.88 -29.25
C LEU A 159 15.10 -26.35 -29.23
N ALA A 160 14.88 -27.10 -30.31
CA ALA A 160 15.38 -28.46 -30.44
C ALA A 160 16.92 -28.53 -30.45
N THR A 161 17.61 -27.44 -30.82
CA THR A 161 19.08 -27.38 -30.88
C THR A 161 19.72 -26.91 -29.57
N ALA A 162 18.93 -26.63 -28.54
CA ALA A 162 19.42 -26.33 -27.20
C ALA A 162 20.29 -27.48 -26.67
N GLY A 163 21.44 -27.13 -26.08
CA GLY A 163 22.43 -28.09 -25.61
C GLY A 163 23.29 -27.51 -24.51
N GLU A 164 24.43 -28.14 -24.24
CA GLU A 164 25.33 -27.75 -23.16
C GLU A 164 25.81 -26.28 -23.27
N GLY A 165 25.65 -25.54 -22.19
CA GLY A 165 25.97 -24.11 -22.08
C GLY A 165 24.82 -23.18 -22.48
N TRP A 166 23.67 -23.70 -22.92
CA TRP A 166 22.53 -22.88 -23.35
C TRP A 166 21.98 -22.03 -22.20
N LEU A 167 21.74 -22.60 -21.00
CA LEU A 167 21.24 -21.82 -19.85
C LEU A 167 22.21 -20.74 -19.38
N SER A 168 23.49 -20.95 -19.71
CA SER A 168 24.61 -20.06 -19.40
C SER A 168 24.89 -19.03 -20.49
N GLY A 169 24.08 -18.98 -21.57
CA GLY A 169 24.13 -17.92 -22.57
C GLY A 169 24.60 -18.35 -23.96
N ARG A 170 24.88 -19.64 -24.19
CA ARG A 170 25.24 -20.13 -25.53
C ARG A 170 24.04 -19.97 -26.48
N PRO A 171 24.21 -19.35 -27.66
CA PRO A 171 23.12 -19.14 -28.61
C PRO A 171 22.64 -20.47 -29.22
N LEU A 172 21.38 -20.50 -29.65
CA LEU A 172 20.80 -21.63 -30.36
C LEU A 172 21.45 -21.78 -31.75
N THR A 173 21.74 -23.00 -32.18
CA THR A 173 22.28 -23.25 -33.52
C THR A 173 21.16 -23.35 -34.55
N ALA A 174 21.44 -22.93 -35.79
CA ALA A 174 20.50 -23.06 -36.89
C ALA A 174 20.18 -24.55 -37.14
N PRO A 175 18.89 -24.92 -37.30
CA PRO A 175 18.51 -26.31 -37.54
C PRO A 175 19.12 -26.81 -38.87
N PRO A 176 19.49 -28.10 -38.97
CA PRO A 176 19.98 -28.67 -40.21
C PRO A 176 18.91 -28.56 -41.31
N PRO A 177 19.30 -28.30 -42.58
CA PRO A 177 18.34 -28.25 -43.67
C PRO A 177 17.62 -29.60 -43.81
N PRO A 178 16.33 -29.62 -44.18
CA PRO A 178 15.59 -30.87 -44.33
C PRO A 178 16.27 -31.76 -45.39
N PRO A 179 16.27 -33.09 -45.21
CA PRO A 179 16.80 -34.00 -46.21
C PRO A 179 16.03 -33.79 -47.52
N ALA A 180 16.76 -33.46 -48.59
CA ALA A 180 16.18 -33.27 -49.90
C ALA A 180 15.40 -34.52 -50.29
N ALA A 181 14.08 -34.40 -50.41
CA ALA A 181 13.23 -35.46 -50.91
C ALA A 181 13.79 -35.91 -52.27
N SER A 182 14.13 -37.19 -52.38
CA SER A 182 14.66 -37.80 -53.60
C SER A 182 13.61 -37.70 -54.71
N ALA A 183 13.69 -36.64 -55.51
CA ALA A 183 13.04 -36.58 -56.80
C ALA A 183 13.84 -37.44 -57.79
N ARG A 184 13.17 -38.44 -58.37
CA ARG A 184 13.65 -39.22 -59.51
C ARG A 184 14.08 -38.32 -60.68
N PRO A 185 15.04 -38.76 -61.50
CA PRO A 185 15.76 -37.91 -62.43
C PRO A 185 14.92 -37.63 -63.69
N THR A 186 14.86 -36.37 -64.09
CA THR A 186 14.73 -35.98 -65.50
C THR A 186 16.05 -35.41 -65.99
N ALA A 187 16.47 -35.97 -67.12
CA ALA A 187 17.78 -35.85 -67.74
C ALA A 187 18.17 -34.39 -68.05
N VAL A 188 19.36 -33.98 -67.61
CA VAL A 188 20.60 -33.81 -68.40
C VAL A 188 20.51 -32.74 -69.51
N ALA A 189 21.23 -31.65 -69.27
CA ALA A 189 22.18 -31.09 -70.25
C ALA A 189 23.33 -30.39 -69.48
N SER A 190 24.51 -31.01 -69.52
CA SER A 190 25.77 -30.52 -68.95
C SER A 190 26.60 -29.77 -70.04
N PRO A 191 27.88 -29.37 -69.81
CA PRO A 191 28.27 -27.96 -69.67
C PRO A 191 29.49 -27.58 -70.55
N ARG A 192 30.09 -26.40 -70.36
CA ARG A 192 31.54 -26.22 -70.58
C ARG A 192 32.18 -25.11 -69.71
N PRO A 193 33.46 -25.22 -69.29
CA PRO A 193 33.97 -24.57 -68.08
C PRO A 193 35.16 -23.59 -68.25
N ALA A 194 35.43 -22.86 -67.16
CA ALA A 194 36.70 -22.50 -66.50
C ALA A 194 37.84 -21.73 -67.21
N ALA A 195 38.42 -20.75 -66.49
CA ALA A 195 39.87 -20.65 -66.21
C ALA A 195 40.21 -19.53 -65.18
N ALA A 196 41.27 -19.76 -64.40
CA ALA A 196 41.88 -18.88 -63.39
C ALA A 196 43.31 -18.42 -63.85
N PRO A 197 44.24 -17.89 -63.01
CA PRO A 197 44.87 -16.56 -63.16
C PRO A 197 46.40 -16.58 -63.45
N ILE A 198 47.03 -15.40 -63.63
CA ILE A 198 48.51 -15.23 -63.77
C ILE A 198 49.01 -13.97 -63.02
N ALA A 199 50.25 -14.04 -62.51
CA ALA A 199 50.94 -13.08 -61.63
C ALA A 199 52.16 -12.35 -62.28
N ALA A 200 52.53 -11.20 -61.65
CA ALA A 200 53.87 -10.53 -61.56
C ALA A 200 54.51 -9.91 -62.86
N PRO A 201 55.51 -8.97 -62.81
CA PRO A 201 56.48 -8.69 -61.73
C PRO A 201 56.97 -7.21 -61.47
N VAL A 202 57.74 -7.06 -60.36
CA VAL A 202 58.98 -6.26 -60.03
C VAL A 202 59.43 -5.14 -61.01
N GLY A 203 59.92 -3.94 -60.69
CA GLY A 203 60.52 -3.25 -59.53
C GLY A 203 61.70 -2.36 -60.03
N ALA A 204 61.97 -1.16 -59.47
CA ALA A 204 63.29 -0.47 -59.48
C ALA A 204 63.26 0.95 -58.87
N SER A 205 64.39 1.33 -58.28
CA SER A 205 64.68 2.48 -57.39
C SER A 205 65.18 3.76 -58.10
N GLY A 206 65.20 4.92 -57.40
CA GLY A 206 66.17 6.00 -57.67
C GLY A 206 65.76 7.48 -57.45
N ILE A 207 65.97 8.00 -56.23
CA ILE A 207 66.68 9.26 -55.82
C ILE A 207 66.62 10.49 -56.79
N ALA A 208 65.85 11.57 -56.55
CA ALA A 208 66.02 12.80 -55.72
C ALA A 208 66.83 13.99 -56.33
N VAL A 209 66.26 15.23 -56.28
CA VAL A 209 66.90 16.61 -56.21
C VAL A 209 65.78 17.72 -56.15
N PRO A 210 66.00 18.92 -55.55
CA PRO A 210 65.06 19.63 -54.64
C PRO A 210 64.30 20.86 -55.22
N PRO A 211 63.44 21.58 -54.44
CA PRO A 211 62.30 22.37 -54.94
C PRO A 211 62.51 23.89 -55.00
N LYS A 212 61.59 24.60 -55.68
CA LYS A 212 61.45 26.08 -55.67
C LYS A 212 60.28 26.49 -54.73
N PRO A 213 60.37 27.60 -53.97
CA PRO A 213 59.48 27.88 -52.84
C PRO A 213 58.14 28.49 -53.26
N ARG A 214 57.11 28.15 -52.46
CA ARG A 214 55.73 28.63 -52.52
C ARG A 214 55.61 30.08 -52.02
N PRO A 215 54.64 30.88 -52.48
CA PRO A 215 54.08 31.93 -51.65
C PRO A 215 53.01 31.34 -50.73
N ALA A 216 53.13 31.68 -49.45
CA ALA A 216 52.22 31.32 -48.38
C ALA A 216 50.84 31.97 -48.59
N THR A 217 49.78 31.16 -48.56
CA THR A 217 48.43 31.65 -48.28
C THR A 217 48.04 31.20 -46.88
N SER A 218 47.46 32.17 -46.19
CA SER A 218 47.31 32.29 -44.76
C SER A 218 46.31 31.31 -44.17
N ALA A 219 46.55 30.96 -42.91
CA ALA A 219 45.72 30.14 -42.05
C ALA A 219 44.37 30.80 -41.66
N LEU A 220 43.72 31.52 -42.58
CA LEU A 220 42.40 32.12 -42.36
C LEU A 220 41.27 31.07 -42.33
N TRP A 221 41.48 29.88 -42.91
CA TRP A 221 40.50 28.79 -42.90
C TRP A 221 40.42 28.02 -41.56
N LEU A 222 41.39 28.20 -40.67
CA LEU A 222 41.39 27.51 -39.36
C LEU A 222 40.34 28.09 -38.39
N VAL A 223 39.99 29.37 -38.53
CA VAL A 223 38.99 30.03 -37.68
C VAL A 223 37.58 29.47 -37.89
N PRO A 224 37.02 29.40 -39.12
CA PRO A 224 35.71 28.79 -39.33
C PRO A 224 35.70 27.28 -39.01
N LEU A 225 36.82 26.58 -39.21
CA LEU A 225 36.95 25.18 -38.83
C LEU A 225 36.85 24.98 -37.30
N LEU A 226 37.52 25.81 -36.50
CA LEU A 226 37.44 25.75 -35.03
C LEU A 226 36.04 26.10 -34.52
N VAL A 227 35.36 27.08 -35.13
CA VAL A 227 33.97 27.43 -34.79
C VAL A 227 33.02 26.27 -35.12
N ALA A 228 33.19 25.63 -36.28
CA ALA A 228 32.39 24.47 -36.66
C ALA A 228 32.58 23.28 -35.71
N VAL A 229 33.84 23.00 -35.31
CA VAL A 229 34.14 21.95 -34.32
C VAL A 229 33.51 22.29 -32.97
N GLY A 230 33.61 23.54 -32.50
CA GLY A 230 32.96 23.98 -31.26
C GLY A 230 31.44 23.82 -31.29
N ALA A 231 30.79 24.16 -32.41
CA ALA A 231 29.35 23.98 -32.58
C ALA A 231 28.94 22.50 -32.55
N ILE A 232 29.74 21.61 -33.16
CA ILE A 232 29.51 20.16 -33.11
C ILE A 232 29.59 19.64 -31.67
N PHE A 233 30.58 20.08 -30.88
CA PHE A 233 30.69 19.68 -29.48
C PHE A 233 29.52 20.18 -28.61
N LEU A 234 29.03 21.40 -28.84
CA LEU A 234 27.86 21.94 -28.15
C LEU A 234 26.59 21.17 -28.51
N LEU A 235 26.38 20.85 -29.79
CA LEU A 235 25.24 20.05 -30.24
C LEU A 235 25.30 18.62 -29.70
N LEU A 236 26.50 18.02 -29.67
CA LEU A 236 26.70 16.69 -29.08
C LEU A 236 26.44 16.70 -27.57
N GLY A 237 26.89 17.73 -26.86
CA GLY A 237 26.62 17.91 -25.43
C GLY A 237 25.13 18.09 -25.14
N ALA A 238 24.43 18.91 -25.93
CA ALA A 238 22.98 19.09 -25.82
C ALA A 238 22.22 17.80 -26.13
N TRP A 239 22.64 17.03 -27.14
CA TRP A 239 22.05 15.75 -27.48
C TRP A 239 22.27 14.69 -26.41
N LEU A 240 23.47 14.61 -25.83
CA LEU A 240 23.78 13.72 -24.71
C LEU A 240 23.01 14.10 -23.44
N ALA A 241 22.88 15.40 -23.15
CA ALA A 241 22.05 15.89 -22.05
C ALA A 241 20.57 15.56 -22.26
N PHE A 242 20.06 15.69 -23.49
CA PHE A 242 18.70 15.28 -23.86
C PHE A 242 18.49 13.77 -23.74
N LEU A 243 19.47 12.94 -24.13
CA LEU A 243 19.42 11.49 -23.95
C LEU A 243 19.48 11.08 -22.48
N HIS A 244 20.24 11.79 -21.66
CA HIS A 244 20.29 11.53 -20.22
C HIS A 244 18.99 11.95 -19.53
N MET A 245 18.52 13.17 -19.79
CA MET A 245 17.27 13.70 -19.26
C MET A 245 16.05 12.90 -19.73
N SER A 246 16.02 12.44 -20.98
CA SER A 246 14.96 11.54 -21.47
C SER A 246 15.00 10.16 -20.81
N ARG A 247 16.18 9.64 -20.44
CA ARG A 247 16.31 8.42 -19.63
C ARG A 247 15.90 8.63 -18.18
N GLU A 248 16.21 9.77 -17.56
CA GLU A 248 15.72 10.10 -16.21
C GLU A 248 14.19 10.29 -16.19
N VAL A 249 13.62 10.93 -17.21
CA VAL A 249 12.17 11.12 -17.34
C VAL A 249 11.46 9.80 -17.66
N ALA A 250 12.05 8.91 -18.45
CA ALA A 250 11.50 7.57 -18.73
C ALA A 250 11.60 6.59 -17.54
N ARG A 251 12.48 6.86 -16.56
CA ARG A 251 12.56 6.10 -15.30
C ARG A 251 11.60 6.61 -14.22
N GLN A 252 10.92 7.73 -14.44
CA GLN A 252 9.80 8.12 -13.58
C GLN A 252 8.57 7.35 -14.04
N PRO A 253 7.99 6.45 -13.20
CA PRO A 253 6.72 5.84 -13.53
C PRO A 253 5.67 6.96 -13.62
N SER A 254 5.23 7.27 -14.82
CA SER A 254 4.04 8.07 -15.06
C SER A 254 2.83 7.28 -14.58
N THR A 255 2.51 7.40 -13.29
CA THR A 255 1.27 6.90 -12.71
C THR A 255 0.12 7.81 -13.10
N VAL A 256 -0.30 7.72 -14.35
CA VAL A 256 -1.66 8.07 -14.76
C VAL A 256 -2.17 6.89 -15.57
N SER A 257 -2.47 5.79 -14.88
CA SER A 257 -3.37 4.77 -15.40
C SER A 257 -4.75 5.12 -14.85
N LEU A 258 -5.51 5.83 -15.69
CA LEU A 258 -6.94 6.06 -15.50
C LEU A 258 -7.60 4.71 -15.22
N LEU A 259 -8.24 4.60 -14.04
CA LEU A 259 -9.21 3.60 -13.58
C LEU A 259 -9.21 2.28 -14.37
N ASP A 260 -8.70 1.21 -13.75
CA ASP A 260 -8.94 -0.14 -14.24
C ASP A 260 -10.45 -0.44 -14.17
N GLU A 261 -11.11 -0.25 -15.30
CA GLU A 261 -12.55 -0.44 -15.51
C GLU A 261 -12.98 -1.87 -15.14
N ARG A 262 -12.06 -2.85 -15.21
CA ARG A 262 -12.29 -4.23 -14.75
C ARG A 262 -12.46 -4.31 -13.24
N ALA A 263 -11.51 -3.78 -12.48
CA ALA A 263 -11.53 -3.82 -11.01
C ALA A 263 -12.76 -3.08 -10.45
N THR A 264 -13.16 -1.99 -11.12
CA THR A 264 -14.37 -1.25 -10.76
C THR A 264 -15.64 -2.05 -11.05
N ASN A 265 -15.73 -2.71 -12.20
CA ASN A 265 -16.89 -3.53 -12.58
C ASN A 265 -17.00 -4.82 -11.75
N GLU A 266 -15.88 -5.46 -11.41
CA GLU A 266 -15.84 -6.63 -10.53
C GLU A 266 -16.23 -6.25 -9.10
N ALA A 267 -15.75 -5.11 -8.59
CA ALA A 267 -16.18 -4.57 -7.31
C ALA A 267 -17.69 -4.23 -7.29
N ILE A 268 -18.23 -3.65 -8.38
CA ILE A 268 -19.67 -3.41 -8.51
C ILE A 268 -20.45 -4.72 -8.53
N ARG A 269 -19.98 -5.74 -9.25
CA ARG A 269 -20.64 -7.05 -9.34
C ARG A 269 -20.66 -7.77 -7.99
N LEU A 270 -19.52 -7.84 -7.31
CA LEU A 270 -19.42 -8.44 -5.97
C LEU A 270 -20.27 -7.67 -4.94
N GLN A 271 -20.31 -6.35 -5.03
CA GLN A 271 -21.18 -5.54 -4.18
C GLN A 271 -22.66 -5.82 -4.46
N GLN A 272 -23.06 -5.97 -5.72
CA GLN A 272 -24.44 -6.32 -6.09
C GLN A 272 -24.82 -7.73 -5.66
N GLU A 273 -23.91 -8.70 -5.77
CA GLU A 273 -24.11 -10.06 -5.28
C GLU A 273 -24.25 -10.10 -3.75
N SER A 274 -23.41 -9.35 -3.03
CA SER A 274 -23.49 -9.19 -1.58
C SER A 274 -24.81 -8.55 -1.13
N ASN A 275 -25.22 -7.46 -1.79
CA ASN A 275 -26.48 -6.78 -1.49
C ASN A 275 -27.69 -7.73 -1.71
N ARG A 276 -27.70 -8.50 -2.80
CA ARG A 276 -28.77 -9.48 -3.07
C ARG A 276 -28.79 -10.61 -2.05
N ALA A 277 -27.63 -11.07 -1.59
CA ALA A 277 -27.53 -12.08 -0.54
C ALA A 277 -28.12 -11.56 0.78
N LEU A 278 -27.83 -10.30 1.12
CA LEU A 278 -28.34 -9.64 2.32
C LEU A 278 -29.87 -9.44 2.27
N GLU A 279 -30.40 -9.04 1.11
CA GLU A 279 -31.84 -8.92 0.88
C GLU A 279 -32.54 -10.28 1.02
N ALA A 280 -31.96 -11.34 0.45
CA ALA A 280 -32.50 -12.69 0.58
C ALA A 280 -32.49 -13.19 2.05
N GLU A 281 -31.50 -12.80 2.83
CA GLU A 281 -31.43 -13.11 4.26
C GLU A 281 -32.44 -12.31 5.08
N LEU A 282 -32.63 -11.02 4.76
CA LEU A 282 -33.67 -10.18 5.37
C LEU A 282 -35.08 -10.72 5.07
N GLU A 283 -35.32 -11.21 3.85
CA GLU A 283 -36.58 -11.86 3.51
C GLU A 283 -36.76 -13.19 4.24
N ARG A 284 -35.71 -14.01 4.39
CA ARG A 284 -35.78 -15.23 5.20
C ARG A 284 -36.11 -14.91 6.66
N ALA A 285 -35.48 -13.90 7.24
CA ALA A 285 -35.77 -13.43 8.60
C ALA A 285 -37.21 -12.91 8.75
N ARG A 286 -37.71 -12.15 7.78
CA ARG A 286 -39.11 -11.68 7.75
C ARG A 286 -40.12 -12.82 7.61
N ARG A 287 -39.83 -13.82 6.77
CA ARG A 287 -40.68 -15.01 6.62
C ARG A 287 -40.68 -15.87 7.89
N ALA A 288 -39.52 -16.01 8.54
CA ALA A 288 -39.43 -16.68 9.84
C ALA A 288 -40.21 -15.94 10.94
N ALA A 289 -40.18 -14.60 10.92
CA ALA A 289 -40.96 -13.77 11.84
C ALA A 289 -42.48 -13.74 11.52
N ALA A 290 -42.89 -14.17 10.32
CA ALA A 290 -44.28 -14.20 9.88
C ALA A 290 -44.95 -15.58 10.02
N GLN A 291 -44.25 -16.61 10.50
CA GLN A 291 -44.85 -17.92 10.81
C GLN A 291 -45.53 -17.87 12.19
N PRO A 292 -46.84 -18.22 12.29
CA PRO A 292 -47.57 -18.08 13.53
C PRO A 292 -47.61 -19.40 14.32
N GLU A 293 -46.48 -19.92 14.81
CA GLU A 293 -46.39 -21.02 15.80
C GLU A 293 -44.94 -21.04 16.34
N VAL A 294 -44.56 -21.06 17.64
CA VAL A 294 -45.20 -21.39 18.91
C VAL A 294 -44.51 -20.57 20.02
N CYS A 295 -45.26 -19.73 20.72
CA CYS A 295 -45.15 -19.50 22.16
C CYS A 295 -46.57 -19.33 22.68
N ALA A 296 -47.28 -20.46 22.88
CA ALA A 296 -48.54 -20.45 23.60
C ALA A 296 -48.23 -20.27 25.09
N ALA A 297 -48.56 -19.10 25.64
CA ALA A 297 -48.57 -18.87 27.07
C ALA A 297 -49.84 -19.49 27.65
N GLU A 298 -49.74 -20.71 28.17
CA GLU A 298 -50.73 -21.28 29.09
C GLU A 298 -50.33 -20.87 30.51
N GLY A 299 -50.98 -19.83 31.04
CA GLY A 299 -50.88 -19.44 32.46
C GLY A 299 -51.14 -17.94 32.71
N PRO A 300 -51.99 -17.56 33.67
CA PRO A 300 -52.38 -16.17 33.85
C PRO A 300 -51.27 -15.41 34.59
N LEU A 301 -50.46 -14.66 33.86
CA LEU A 301 -49.64 -13.61 34.45
C LEU A 301 -50.50 -12.37 34.66
N SER A 302 -50.84 -12.14 35.93
CA SER A 302 -51.51 -10.92 36.37
C SER A 302 -50.67 -9.70 36.00
N LEU A 303 -51.23 -8.81 35.16
CA LEU A 303 -50.65 -7.50 34.88
C LEU A 303 -50.82 -6.60 36.13
N PRO A 304 -49.78 -5.89 36.61
CA PRO A 304 -49.99 -4.73 37.45
C PRO A 304 -50.64 -3.61 36.61
N PRO A 305 -51.53 -2.77 37.18
CA PRO A 305 -52.20 -1.73 36.43
C PRO A 305 -51.20 -0.70 35.90
N ALA A 306 -51.45 -0.21 34.69
CA ALA A 306 -50.64 0.80 34.03
C ALA A 306 -50.62 2.11 34.85
N PRO A 307 -49.46 2.80 34.97
CA PRO A 307 -49.45 4.15 35.49
C PRO A 307 -50.08 5.10 34.48
N GLU A 308 -50.91 6.00 34.99
CA GLU A 308 -51.68 6.99 34.27
C GLU A 308 -50.75 7.91 33.45
N ARG A 309 -50.96 8.01 32.13
CA ARG A 309 -50.19 8.89 31.24
C ARG A 309 -50.47 10.36 31.61
N GLN A 310 -49.53 10.99 32.31
CA GLN A 310 -49.49 12.45 32.40
C GLN A 310 -49.11 13.04 31.04
N ARG A 311 -49.95 13.97 30.59
CA ARG A 311 -49.82 14.70 29.33
C ARG A 311 -48.72 15.77 29.51
N ILE A 312 -47.52 15.54 28.95
CA ILE A 312 -46.43 16.52 29.01
C ILE A 312 -46.78 17.71 28.09
N GLN A 313 -46.84 18.90 28.67
CA GLN A 313 -46.91 20.18 27.96
C GLN A 313 -45.50 20.57 27.49
N PRO A 314 -45.35 21.28 26.36
CA PRO A 314 -44.04 21.67 25.85
C PRO A 314 -43.42 22.76 26.74
N GLU A 315 -42.35 22.42 27.46
CA GLU A 315 -41.55 23.35 28.26
C GLU A 315 -40.70 24.25 27.35
N ALA A 316 -40.62 25.51 27.75
CA ALA A 316 -40.13 26.65 26.98
C ALA A 316 -38.63 26.65 26.64
N VAL A 317 -38.30 27.39 25.58
CA VAL A 317 -36.93 27.73 25.15
C VAL A 317 -36.18 28.48 26.28
N PRO A 318 -35.00 28.01 26.73
CA PRO A 318 -34.19 28.78 27.66
C PRO A 318 -33.40 29.89 26.94
N GLN A 319 -33.41 31.09 27.54
CA GLN A 319 -32.64 32.27 27.13
C GLN A 319 -31.12 32.15 27.47
N PRO A 320 -30.23 32.98 26.88
CA PRO A 320 -28.78 32.76 26.90
C PRO A 320 -28.02 33.66 27.90
N VAL A 321 -27.14 33.11 28.76
CA VAL A 321 -25.94 33.77 29.35
C VAL A 321 -25.13 32.78 30.24
N PRO A 322 -23.86 33.03 30.66
CA PRO A 322 -22.72 33.77 30.09
C PRO A 322 -21.46 32.88 29.88
N GLN A 323 -20.48 33.36 29.11
CA GLN A 323 -19.18 32.73 28.90
C GLN A 323 -18.36 32.58 30.20
N GLN A 324 -17.77 31.41 30.45
CA GLN A 324 -16.62 31.26 31.34
C GLN A 324 -15.53 30.35 30.75
N GLN A 325 -14.31 30.79 31.05
CA GLN A 325 -12.99 30.39 30.55
C GLN A 325 -12.64 28.90 30.79
N GLY A 326 -11.99 28.29 29.80
CA GLY A 326 -11.01 27.21 30.02
C GLY A 326 -11.53 25.76 30.10
N GLN A 327 -12.57 25.37 29.37
CA GLN A 327 -12.99 23.96 29.34
C GLN A 327 -12.00 23.07 28.56
N ALA A 328 -11.57 21.97 29.21
CA ALA A 328 -11.12 20.77 28.53
C ALA A 328 -12.16 20.34 27.47
N PRO A 329 -11.75 19.71 26.35
CA PRO A 329 -12.68 19.37 25.26
C PRO A 329 -13.89 18.60 25.81
N GLN A 330 -15.08 19.19 25.70
CA GLN A 330 -16.33 18.54 26.06
C GLN A 330 -16.44 17.22 25.27
N PRO A 331 -16.86 16.10 25.89
CA PRO A 331 -17.10 14.87 25.15
C PRO A 331 -18.13 15.15 24.05
N PHE A 332 -17.80 14.75 22.83
CA PHE A 332 -18.66 14.99 21.67
C PHE A 332 -20.04 14.35 21.89
N ASN A 333 -21.09 15.17 21.85
CA ASN A 333 -22.47 14.72 21.97
C ASN A 333 -23.00 14.37 20.58
N GLY A 334 -22.84 13.10 20.17
CA GLY A 334 -23.28 12.59 18.88
C GLY A 334 -22.82 11.15 18.65
N SER A 335 -23.12 10.61 17.48
CA SER A 335 -22.66 9.27 17.11
C SER A 335 -21.17 9.26 16.76
N LEU A 336 -20.54 8.08 16.80
CA LEU A 336 -19.15 7.91 16.33
C LEU A 336 -18.98 8.38 14.88
N ALA A 337 -19.96 8.10 14.01
CA ALA A 337 -19.93 8.57 12.62
C ALA A 337 -19.88 10.10 12.54
N GLN A 338 -20.73 10.80 13.31
CA GLN A 338 -20.75 12.27 13.34
C GLN A 338 -19.46 12.87 13.90
N LEU A 339 -18.82 12.19 14.86
CA LEU A 339 -17.50 12.58 15.37
C LEU A 339 -16.47 12.51 14.23
N LEU A 340 -16.44 11.41 13.50
CA LEU A 340 -15.49 11.18 12.41
C LEU A 340 -15.75 12.09 11.20
N GLU A 341 -17.01 12.35 10.84
CA GLU A 341 -17.40 13.32 9.80
C GLU A 341 -16.90 14.74 10.07
N ARG A 342 -16.74 15.12 11.35
CA ARG A 342 -16.25 16.43 11.77
C ARG A 342 -14.77 16.44 12.17
N GLY A 343 -14.17 15.27 12.36
CA GLY A 343 -12.78 15.12 12.77
C GLY A 343 -11.83 14.76 11.64
N VAL A 344 -12.32 14.17 10.55
CA VAL A 344 -11.51 13.67 9.44
C VAL A 344 -11.75 14.51 8.19
N VAL A 345 -10.68 14.74 7.42
CA VAL A 345 -10.65 15.60 6.24
C VAL A 345 -9.89 14.93 5.10
N MET A 346 -10.27 15.28 3.88
CA MET A 346 -9.50 14.92 2.69
C MET A 346 -8.34 15.91 2.56
N VAL A 347 -7.13 15.39 2.35
CA VAL A 347 -5.95 16.18 2.01
C VAL A 347 -5.74 16.07 0.51
N VAL A 348 -5.66 17.20 -0.16
CA VAL A 348 -5.43 17.30 -1.61
C VAL A 348 -4.12 18.01 -1.84
N THR A 349 -3.25 17.41 -2.65
CA THR A 349 -1.92 17.94 -2.95
C THR A 349 -1.73 18.05 -4.45
N SER A 350 -0.98 19.04 -4.90
CA SER A 350 -0.61 19.20 -6.30
C SER A 350 0.89 19.47 -6.39
N GLY A 351 1.55 18.85 -7.36
CA GLY A 351 2.99 18.97 -7.57
C GLY A 351 3.40 18.61 -8.99
N GLN A 352 4.70 18.44 -9.20
CA GLN A 352 5.29 18.13 -10.52
C GLN A 352 4.78 16.80 -11.11
N ARG A 353 4.31 15.88 -10.26
CA ARG A 353 3.80 14.55 -10.65
C ARG A 353 2.28 14.50 -10.84
N GLY A 354 1.61 15.66 -10.79
CA GLY A 354 0.16 15.75 -10.88
C GLY A 354 -0.50 15.95 -9.51
N VAL A 355 -1.77 15.56 -9.42
CA VAL A 355 -2.61 15.75 -8.24
C VAL A 355 -2.64 14.47 -7.42
N GLY A 356 -2.28 14.58 -6.14
CA GLY A 356 -2.42 13.54 -5.14
C GLY A 356 -3.58 13.83 -4.19
N HIS A 357 -4.06 12.78 -3.52
CA HIS A 357 -4.94 12.94 -2.38
C HIS A 357 -4.66 11.87 -1.33
N GLY A 358 -5.07 12.16 -0.11
CA GLY A 358 -5.07 11.25 1.01
C GLY A 358 -6.07 11.73 2.06
N THR A 359 -5.93 11.19 3.26
CA THR A 359 -6.78 11.55 4.40
C THR A 359 -5.92 12.19 5.49
N GLY A 360 -6.51 13.09 6.27
CA GLY A 360 -5.94 13.57 7.53
C GLY A 360 -7.04 13.75 8.56
N PHE A 361 -6.67 14.02 9.81
CA PHE A 361 -7.64 14.30 10.86
C PHE A 361 -7.17 15.36 11.84
N PHE A 362 -8.12 16.08 12.43
CA PHE A 362 -7.87 17.15 13.39
C PHE A 362 -7.35 16.59 14.72
N VAL A 363 -6.26 17.18 15.19
CA VAL A 363 -5.73 17.00 16.57
C VAL A 363 -5.93 18.26 17.42
N SER A 364 -6.22 19.39 16.76
CA SER A 364 -6.76 20.62 17.33
C SER A 364 -7.67 21.27 16.29
N GLY A 365 -8.33 22.39 16.60
CA GLY A 365 -9.22 23.07 15.64
C GLY A 365 -8.55 23.57 14.36
N ASP A 366 -7.21 23.67 14.32
CA ASP A 366 -6.43 24.20 13.20
C ASP A 366 -5.24 23.30 12.78
N THR A 367 -5.01 22.19 13.48
CA THR A 367 -3.86 21.30 13.28
C THR A 367 -4.35 19.92 12.89
N ILE A 368 -3.79 19.40 11.80
CA ILE A 368 -4.18 18.14 11.17
C ILE A 368 -2.96 17.22 11.10
N VAL A 369 -3.15 15.94 11.35
CA VAL A 369 -2.13 14.90 11.15
C VAL A 369 -2.50 14.06 9.93
N THR A 370 -1.48 13.69 9.14
CA THR A 370 -1.58 12.79 7.98
C THR A 370 -0.25 12.03 7.82
N ASN A 371 -0.11 11.22 6.78
CA ASN A 371 1.16 10.57 6.43
C ASN A 371 2.10 11.52 5.69
N SER A 372 3.42 11.30 5.80
CA SER A 372 4.41 12.09 5.06
C SER A 372 4.33 11.86 3.55
N HIS A 373 4.09 10.63 3.11
CA HIS A 373 3.97 10.32 1.68
C HIS A 373 2.77 10.99 1.00
N VAL A 374 1.71 11.34 1.75
CA VAL A 374 0.52 12.04 1.20
C VAL A 374 0.89 13.44 0.71
N VAL A 375 1.87 14.06 1.38
CA VAL A 375 2.35 15.42 1.10
C VAL A 375 3.74 15.45 0.48
N GLU A 376 4.27 14.29 0.11
CA GLU A 376 5.57 14.17 -0.51
C GLU A 376 5.55 14.64 -1.96
N GLY A 377 6.48 15.53 -2.32
CA GLY A 377 6.56 16.09 -3.67
C GLY A 377 5.43 17.09 -4.00
N ALA A 378 4.56 17.41 -3.04
CA ALA A 378 3.61 18.49 -3.15
C ALA A 378 4.34 19.83 -3.23
N ASP A 379 3.82 20.74 -4.06
CA ASP A 379 4.16 22.15 -3.98
C ASP A 379 3.67 22.68 -2.61
N PRO A 380 4.54 23.26 -1.76
CA PRO A 380 4.14 23.79 -0.45
C PRO A 380 2.99 24.80 -0.51
N ALA A 381 2.77 25.46 -1.65
CA ALA A 381 1.67 26.40 -1.87
C ALA A 381 0.37 25.72 -2.34
N GLN A 382 0.39 24.41 -2.64
CA GLN A 382 -0.73 23.67 -3.22
C GLN A 382 -1.11 22.45 -2.36
N VAL A 383 -1.23 22.67 -1.05
CA VAL A 383 -1.81 21.71 -0.11
C VAL A 383 -3.12 22.27 0.42
N PHE A 384 -4.19 21.49 0.26
CA PHE A 384 -5.55 21.89 0.60
C PHE A 384 -6.24 20.80 1.40
N ILE A 385 -7.21 21.19 2.21
CA ILE A 385 -8.10 20.27 2.92
C ILE A 385 -9.56 20.59 2.65
N THR A 386 -10.41 19.56 2.65
CA THR A 386 -11.86 19.69 2.48
C THR A 386 -12.59 18.49 3.11
N SER A 387 -13.86 18.68 3.44
CA SER A 387 -14.77 17.62 3.89
C SER A 387 -16.22 18.07 3.70
N ALA A 388 -17.17 17.14 3.74
CA ALA A 388 -18.60 17.46 3.70
C ALA A 388 -19.02 18.42 4.83
N SER A 389 -18.44 18.26 6.02
CA SER A 389 -18.72 19.12 7.19
C SER A 389 -18.13 20.53 7.06
N ILE A 390 -17.04 20.69 6.31
CA ILE A 390 -16.42 22.00 6.05
C ILE A 390 -17.13 22.72 4.89
N GLY A 391 -17.59 21.98 3.87
CA GLY A 391 -18.31 22.53 2.72
C GLY A 391 -17.46 23.37 1.77
N ARG A 392 -16.15 23.50 2.03
CA ARG A 392 -15.22 24.33 1.25
C ARG A 392 -13.79 23.80 1.33
N VAL A 393 -12.95 24.36 0.46
CA VAL A 393 -11.52 24.13 0.41
C VAL A 393 -10.81 25.11 1.35
N ILE A 394 -9.86 24.61 2.14
CA ILE A 394 -9.03 25.45 3.00
C ILE A 394 -7.55 25.16 2.69
N PRO A 395 -6.71 26.17 2.42
CA PRO A 395 -5.28 25.98 2.25
C PRO A 395 -4.63 25.55 3.58
N ALA A 396 -3.66 24.66 3.50
CA ALA A 396 -2.92 24.16 4.64
C ALA A 396 -1.41 24.26 4.41
N ARG A 397 -0.64 24.48 5.48
CA ARG A 397 0.83 24.50 5.43
C ARG A 397 1.40 23.26 6.09
N ILE A 398 2.42 22.68 5.46
CA ILE A 398 3.21 21.60 6.07
C ILE A 398 4.15 22.21 7.12
N VAL A 399 3.95 21.89 8.40
CA VAL A 399 4.76 22.42 9.50
C VAL A 399 5.88 21.47 9.89
N ALA A 400 5.57 20.18 9.89
CA ALA A 400 6.51 19.11 10.19
C ALA A 400 6.22 17.90 9.32
N ARG A 401 7.25 17.16 8.94
CA ARG A 401 7.11 15.84 8.33
C ARG A 401 8.32 14.98 8.60
N THR A 402 8.12 13.68 8.72
CA THR A 402 9.22 12.71 8.72
C THR A 402 9.84 12.63 7.33
N ARG A 403 11.14 12.38 7.28
CA ARG A 403 11.91 12.16 6.05
C ARG A 403 12.74 10.90 6.27
N GLY A 404 12.95 10.12 5.22
CA GLY A 404 13.79 8.94 5.33
C GLY A 404 15.26 9.27 5.46
N ALA A 405 16.07 8.23 5.67
CA ALA A 405 17.52 8.35 5.75
C ALA A 405 18.08 9.15 4.55
N GLY A 406 18.86 10.21 4.82
CA GLY A 406 19.40 11.10 3.79
C GLY A 406 18.47 12.23 3.33
N GLY A 407 17.31 12.41 3.98
CA GLY A 407 16.39 13.52 3.72
C GLY A 407 15.41 13.28 2.56
N GLY A 408 15.37 12.05 2.04
CA GLY A 408 14.48 11.60 0.96
C GLY A 408 13.13 11.08 1.45
N ALA A 409 12.50 10.27 0.60
CA ALA A 409 11.24 9.58 0.87
C ALA A 409 11.35 8.71 2.13
N VAL A 410 10.25 8.56 2.87
CA VAL A 410 10.20 7.65 4.03
C VAL A 410 10.16 6.22 3.51
N GLU A 411 11.11 5.39 3.94
CA GLU A 411 11.18 3.99 3.53
C GLU A 411 10.26 3.11 4.39
N PRO A 412 9.81 1.95 3.89
CA PRO A 412 9.03 1.04 4.71
C PRO A 412 9.79 0.66 5.99
N GLY A 413 9.12 0.70 7.14
CA GLY A 413 9.78 0.47 8.45
C GLY A 413 10.29 1.74 9.13
N GLU A 414 10.13 2.90 8.50
CA GLU A 414 10.32 4.21 9.13
C GLU A 414 8.97 4.87 9.45
N LEU A 415 9.01 5.85 10.35
CA LEU A 415 7.83 6.61 10.75
C LEU A 415 7.39 7.53 9.60
N ASP A 416 6.12 7.45 9.20
CA ASP A 416 5.59 8.15 8.04
C ASP A 416 4.46 9.11 8.45
N LEU A 417 4.84 10.31 8.91
CA LEU A 417 3.92 11.30 9.49
C LEU A 417 4.19 12.71 8.98
N ALA A 418 3.13 13.49 8.85
CA ALA A 418 3.17 14.93 8.60
C ALA A 418 2.11 15.68 9.42
N VAL A 419 2.45 16.92 9.78
CA VAL A 419 1.56 17.87 10.45
C VAL A 419 1.25 19.00 9.49
N LEU A 420 -0.04 19.24 9.31
CA LEU A 420 -0.58 20.35 8.55
C LEU A 420 -1.19 21.38 9.50
N LYS A 421 -1.03 22.65 9.17
CA LYS A 421 -1.56 23.78 9.94
C LYS A 421 -2.36 24.71 9.04
N LEU A 422 -3.54 25.06 9.51
CA LEU A 422 -4.42 26.02 8.86
C LEU A 422 -4.15 27.43 9.39
N ASP A 423 -4.51 28.44 8.61
CA ASP A 423 -4.42 29.84 9.04
C ASP A 423 -5.37 30.17 10.19
N GLN A 424 -6.54 29.53 10.20
CA GLN A 424 -7.55 29.74 11.22
C GLN A 424 -8.17 28.39 11.62
N PRO A 425 -8.59 28.26 12.89
CA PRO A 425 -9.38 27.11 13.31
C PRO A 425 -10.66 26.98 12.52
N VAL A 426 -11.05 25.75 12.22
CA VAL A 426 -12.30 25.44 11.52
C VAL A 426 -13.44 25.37 12.54
N PRO A 427 -14.47 26.23 12.43
CA PRO A 427 -15.64 26.15 13.31
C PRO A 427 -16.32 24.78 13.20
N GLY A 428 -16.56 24.13 14.34
CA GLY A 428 -17.24 22.84 14.40
C GLY A 428 -16.35 21.61 14.14
N ALA A 429 -15.07 21.79 13.77
CA ALA A 429 -14.11 20.69 13.71
C ALA A 429 -14.00 19.98 15.07
N GLN A 430 -13.91 18.66 15.04
CA GLN A 430 -13.83 17.82 16.23
C GLN A 430 -12.46 17.15 16.31
N PRO A 431 -11.54 17.66 17.13
CA PRO A 431 -10.25 17.01 17.36
C PRO A 431 -10.43 15.60 17.92
N LEU A 432 -9.69 14.64 17.37
CA LEU A 432 -9.71 13.27 17.86
C LEU A 432 -8.68 13.07 18.97
N GLY A 433 -9.10 12.41 20.04
CA GLY A 433 -8.20 11.97 21.10
C GLY A 433 -7.51 10.66 20.72
N PHE A 434 -6.38 10.37 21.33
CA PHE A 434 -5.57 9.16 21.11
C PHE A 434 -5.70 8.20 22.28
N THR A 435 -5.43 6.92 22.05
CA THR A 435 -5.21 5.94 23.13
C THR A 435 -3.98 5.09 22.81
N ARG A 436 -3.26 4.69 23.86
CA ARG A 436 -2.12 3.77 23.77
C ARG A 436 -2.50 2.32 24.09
N THR A 437 -3.70 2.11 24.63
CA THR A 437 -4.14 0.86 25.26
C THR A 437 -4.89 -0.07 24.31
N ALA A 438 -4.77 0.11 23.00
CA ALA A 438 -5.38 -0.79 22.03
C ALA A 438 -4.70 -2.16 22.09
N GLU A 439 -5.51 -3.22 22.09
CA GLU A 439 -5.07 -4.61 22.13
C GLU A 439 -5.52 -5.38 20.88
N ARG A 440 -5.03 -6.62 20.73
CA ARG A 440 -5.51 -7.52 19.66
C ARG A 440 -7.00 -7.75 19.84
N LEU A 441 -7.72 -7.92 18.72
CA LEU A 441 -9.16 -8.07 18.66
C LEU A 441 -9.95 -6.83 19.12
N THR A 442 -9.30 -5.69 19.34
CA THR A 442 -10.01 -4.41 19.52
C THR A 442 -10.78 -4.10 18.24
N ASP A 443 -12.09 -3.86 18.37
CA ASP A 443 -12.93 -3.35 17.29
C ASP A 443 -12.49 -1.94 16.93
N VAL A 444 -12.28 -1.74 15.63
CA VAL A 444 -11.79 -0.49 15.07
C VAL A 444 -12.59 -0.07 13.86
N VAL A 445 -12.57 1.23 13.58
CA VAL A 445 -13.11 1.86 12.38
C VAL A 445 -12.00 2.60 11.68
N ALA A 446 -11.72 2.26 10.44
CA ALA A 446 -10.88 3.07 9.55
C ALA A 446 -11.76 4.13 8.88
N ALA A 447 -11.30 5.38 8.93
CA ALA A 447 -12.04 6.52 8.42
C ALA A 447 -11.20 7.27 7.38
N GLY A 448 -11.75 7.53 6.20
CA GLY A 448 -11.04 8.29 5.17
C GLY A 448 -11.74 8.45 3.84
N TYR A 449 -10.96 8.88 2.85
CA TYR A 449 -11.41 9.26 1.52
C TYR A 449 -10.77 8.37 0.45
N PRO A 450 -11.34 7.18 0.19
CA PRO A 450 -10.80 6.26 -0.80
C PRO A 450 -10.89 6.83 -2.23
N ALA A 451 -9.83 6.66 -3.01
CA ALA A 451 -9.72 7.07 -4.40
C ALA A 451 -10.81 6.48 -5.30
N SER A 452 -11.31 5.28 -4.95
CA SER A 452 -12.40 4.62 -5.67
C SER A 452 -13.74 5.34 -5.55
N VAL A 453 -13.91 6.18 -4.52
CA VAL A 453 -15.14 6.96 -4.27
C VAL A 453 -14.93 8.43 -4.63
N VAL A 454 -13.71 8.95 -4.48
CA VAL A 454 -13.39 10.34 -4.76
C VAL A 454 -12.72 10.51 -6.13
N GLN A 455 -13.46 11.09 -7.09
CA GLN A 455 -12.92 11.47 -8.40
C GLN A 455 -12.15 12.81 -8.31
N VAL A 456 -10.87 12.74 -7.94
CA VAL A 456 -10.06 13.93 -7.64
C VAL A 456 -9.78 14.82 -8.87
N GLU A 457 -9.75 14.27 -10.09
CA GLU A 457 -9.48 15.07 -11.30
C GLU A 457 -10.62 16.04 -11.65
N GLN A 458 -11.88 15.59 -11.56
CA GLN A 458 -13.06 16.45 -11.72
C GLN A 458 -13.17 17.42 -10.55
N GLY A 459 -12.94 16.91 -9.32
CA GLY A 459 -12.86 17.72 -8.11
C GLY A 459 -11.85 18.85 -8.23
N MET A 460 -10.70 18.66 -8.87
CA MET A 460 -9.67 19.70 -9.01
C MET A 460 -10.07 20.85 -9.95
N GLN A 461 -10.79 20.57 -11.04
CA GLN A 461 -11.32 21.63 -11.90
C GLN A 461 -12.32 22.51 -11.15
N GLU A 462 -13.12 21.89 -10.29
CA GLU A 462 -14.06 22.59 -9.41
C GLU A 462 -13.35 23.30 -8.25
N LEU A 463 -12.35 22.67 -7.61
CA LEU A 463 -11.47 23.25 -6.58
C LEU A 463 -10.82 24.53 -7.08
N ARG A 464 -10.25 24.51 -8.30
CA ARG A 464 -9.61 25.67 -8.95
C ARG A 464 -10.57 26.81 -9.24
N GLN A 465 -11.85 26.48 -9.43
CA GLN A 465 -12.91 27.48 -9.64
C GLN A 465 -13.57 27.91 -8.32
N GLY A 466 -13.22 27.28 -7.19
CA GLY A 466 -13.89 27.48 -5.89
C GLY A 466 -15.31 26.91 -5.85
N ARG A 467 -15.62 25.95 -6.73
CA ARG A 467 -16.96 25.45 -7.03
C ARG A 467 -17.12 23.95 -6.72
N LEU A 468 -16.42 23.39 -5.73
CA LEU A 468 -16.76 22.02 -5.27
C LEU A 468 -18.24 22.02 -4.88
N GLN A 469 -19.11 21.57 -5.77
CA GLN A 469 -20.57 21.66 -5.56
C GLN A 469 -21.00 20.67 -4.49
N THR A 470 -20.21 19.62 -4.24
CA THR A 470 -20.41 18.68 -3.13
C THR A 470 -19.05 18.10 -2.71
N PRO A 471 -18.52 18.46 -1.52
CA PRO A 471 -17.34 17.79 -0.99
C PRO A 471 -17.62 16.30 -0.80
N PRO A 472 -16.62 15.41 -0.98
CA PRO A 472 -16.84 13.98 -0.80
C PRO A 472 -17.26 13.66 0.64
N GLU A 473 -18.10 12.65 0.78
CA GLU A 473 -18.42 12.05 2.07
C GLU A 473 -17.28 11.15 2.53
N ILE A 474 -17.15 11.02 3.85
CA ILE A 474 -16.18 10.13 4.45
C ILE A 474 -16.67 8.68 4.35
N VAL A 475 -15.76 7.75 4.07
CA VAL A 475 -16.04 6.32 4.13
C VAL A 475 -15.55 5.76 5.47
N LEU A 476 -16.41 4.98 6.13
CA LEU A 476 -16.13 4.35 7.42
C LEU A 476 -16.19 2.82 7.25
N THR A 477 -15.09 2.14 7.54
CA THR A 477 -15.00 0.67 7.45
C THR A 477 -14.66 0.08 8.81
N ARG A 478 -15.44 -0.91 9.25
CA ARG A 478 -15.20 -1.60 10.53
C ARG A 478 -14.26 -2.79 10.33
N GLY A 479 -13.43 -3.06 11.32
CA GLY A 479 -12.63 -4.28 11.42
C GLY A 479 -12.09 -4.49 12.82
N THR A 480 -11.10 -5.36 12.94
CA THR A 480 -10.42 -5.66 14.21
C THR A 480 -8.91 -5.61 14.04
N ILE A 481 -8.18 -5.33 15.12
CA ILE A 481 -6.72 -5.39 15.16
C ILE A 481 -6.28 -6.86 15.23
N SER A 482 -5.54 -7.33 14.22
CA SER A 482 -5.13 -8.73 14.12
C SER A 482 -3.90 -9.03 14.98
N THR A 483 -2.88 -8.18 14.89
CA THR A 483 -1.58 -8.34 15.57
C THR A 483 -0.85 -7.01 15.70
N PHE A 484 0.27 -7.01 16.44
CA PHE A 484 1.22 -5.92 16.51
C PHE A 484 2.57 -6.40 15.99
N GLN A 485 3.21 -5.61 15.13
CA GLN A 485 4.55 -5.90 14.63
C GLN A 485 5.44 -4.69 14.86
N THR A 486 6.41 -4.84 15.75
CA THR A 486 7.42 -3.81 15.98
C THR A 486 8.56 -4.02 14.99
N LEU A 487 8.80 -3.00 14.19
CA LEU A 487 9.88 -2.88 13.21
C LEU A 487 11.05 -2.13 13.85
N GLY A 488 12.10 -1.85 13.07
CA GLY A 488 13.24 -1.05 13.52
C GLY A 488 12.82 0.31 14.10
N ASN A 489 13.64 0.87 15.01
CA ASN A 489 13.42 2.18 15.65
C ASN A 489 12.12 2.30 16.48
N ASN A 490 11.67 1.21 17.11
CA ASN A 490 10.43 1.18 17.92
C ASN A 490 9.18 1.64 17.15
N TYR A 491 9.18 1.45 15.83
CA TYR A 491 8.04 1.73 14.98
C TYR A 491 7.13 0.51 14.96
N THR A 492 5.89 0.65 15.45
CA THR A 492 4.94 -0.48 15.51
C THR A 492 3.84 -0.31 14.48
N ILE A 493 3.66 -1.32 13.64
CA ILE A 493 2.53 -1.42 12.72
C ILE A 493 1.49 -2.42 13.26
N MET A 494 0.24 -2.17 12.89
CA MET A 494 -0.93 -2.93 13.29
C MET A 494 -1.66 -3.41 12.05
N PRO A 495 -1.46 -4.67 11.64
CA PRO A 495 -2.36 -5.33 10.72
C PRO A 495 -3.80 -5.35 11.26
N HIS A 496 -4.77 -4.96 10.44
CA HIS A 496 -6.19 -4.98 10.78
C HIS A 496 -7.05 -5.50 9.62
N THR A 497 -8.31 -5.83 9.93
CA THR A 497 -9.28 -6.34 8.94
C THR A 497 -10.19 -5.26 8.36
N ALA A 498 -10.12 -4.01 8.84
CA ALA A 498 -10.92 -2.93 8.28
C ALA A 498 -10.50 -2.67 6.83
N ASP A 499 -11.47 -2.70 5.91
CA ASP A 499 -11.21 -2.53 4.49
C ASP A 499 -10.65 -1.14 4.18
N MET A 500 -9.69 -1.10 3.27
CA MET A 500 -8.95 0.11 2.96
C MET A 500 -8.44 0.05 1.52
N SER A 501 -8.57 1.18 0.81
CA SER A 501 -8.02 1.40 -0.54
C SER A 501 -7.16 2.68 -0.57
N PRO A 502 -6.34 2.90 -1.62
CA PRO A 502 -5.57 4.14 -1.78
C PRO A 502 -6.46 5.38 -1.53
N GLY A 503 -5.92 6.40 -0.87
CA GLY A 503 -6.68 7.59 -0.41
C GLY A 503 -7.03 7.58 1.08
N ASN A 504 -7.15 6.41 1.72
CA ASN A 504 -7.33 6.32 3.18
C ASN A 504 -6.03 6.55 3.98
N SER A 505 -4.86 6.48 3.33
CA SER A 505 -3.57 6.78 3.97
C SER A 505 -3.61 8.14 4.66
N GLY A 506 -3.14 8.21 5.90
CA GLY A 506 -3.17 9.41 6.73
C GLY A 506 -4.44 9.57 7.56
N GLY A 507 -5.48 8.79 7.28
CA GLY A 507 -6.70 8.76 8.07
C GLY A 507 -6.52 8.02 9.41
N PRO A 508 -7.39 8.28 10.39
CA PRO A 508 -7.32 7.61 11.67
C PRO A 508 -7.92 6.20 11.60
N LEU A 509 -7.31 5.28 12.33
CA LEU A 509 -7.92 4.05 12.81
C LEU A 509 -8.39 4.33 14.24
N VAL A 510 -9.70 4.28 14.50
CA VAL A 510 -10.27 4.59 15.82
C VAL A 510 -10.93 3.39 16.46
N ASP A 511 -10.95 3.33 17.79
CA ASP A 511 -11.81 2.40 18.51
C ASP A 511 -13.28 2.87 18.54
N LEU A 512 -14.16 2.05 19.12
CA LEU A 512 -15.59 2.37 19.24
C LEU A 512 -15.91 3.53 20.20
N CYS A 513 -14.90 4.06 20.92
CA CYS A 513 -15.01 5.27 21.73
C CYS A 513 -14.53 6.53 20.98
N GLY A 514 -14.18 6.40 19.70
CA GLY A 514 -13.70 7.51 18.88
C GLY A 514 -12.27 7.95 19.22
N ARG A 515 -11.49 7.09 19.87
CA ARG A 515 -10.08 7.35 20.18
C ARG A 515 -9.22 6.74 19.08
N VAL A 516 -8.28 7.51 18.57
CA VAL A 516 -7.29 7.06 17.58
C VAL A 516 -6.39 6.01 18.22
N VAL A 517 -6.37 4.82 17.64
CA VAL A 517 -5.48 3.71 17.99
C VAL A 517 -4.29 3.61 17.03
N GLY A 518 -4.42 4.18 15.83
CA GLY A 518 -3.32 4.28 14.87
C GLY A 518 -3.66 5.14 13.65
N ILE A 519 -2.70 5.28 12.73
CA ILE A 519 -2.87 5.99 11.45
C ILE A 519 -2.75 5.01 10.29
N ASN A 520 -3.79 4.97 9.47
CA ASN A 520 -3.89 4.14 8.29
C ASN A 520 -2.74 4.42 7.30
N THR A 521 -2.04 3.37 6.86
CA THR A 521 -0.93 3.48 5.91
C THR A 521 -0.93 2.34 4.90
N PHE A 522 -0.56 2.66 3.66
CA PHE A 522 -0.32 1.68 2.60
C PHE A 522 1.15 1.27 2.46
N ILE A 523 2.08 1.92 3.18
CA ILE A 523 3.51 1.58 3.11
C ILE A 523 3.76 0.33 3.97
N SER A 524 3.93 -0.82 3.32
CA SER A 524 4.32 -2.07 3.99
C SER A 524 5.61 -2.64 3.42
N ARG A 525 6.45 -3.18 4.29
CA ARG A 525 7.63 -3.99 3.95
C ARG A 525 7.25 -5.48 4.10
N ALA A 526 6.44 -6.01 3.18
CA ALA A 526 6.20 -7.46 3.07
C ALA A 526 5.65 -7.85 1.69
N THR A 527 6.40 -8.72 1.01
CA THR A 527 6.09 -9.46 -0.22
C THR A 527 4.62 -9.86 -0.39
N ALA A 528 4.02 -9.66 -1.58
CA ALA A 528 2.85 -10.33 -2.23
C ALA A 528 1.56 -10.67 -1.41
N VAL A 529 1.57 -10.48 -0.10
CA VAL A 529 0.50 -10.69 0.88
C VAL A 529 -0.13 -9.34 1.24
N ALA A 530 0.51 -8.23 0.84
CA ALA A 530 0.12 -6.85 1.13
C ALA A 530 -1.25 -6.45 0.55
N ASP A 531 -1.72 -7.10 -0.51
CA ASP A 531 -3.04 -6.75 -1.07
C ASP A 531 -4.20 -7.14 -0.15
N ARG A 532 -4.00 -8.13 0.73
CA ARG A 532 -5.03 -8.68 1.63
C ARG A 532 -4.92 -8.22 3.09
N VAL A 533 -3.83 -7.53 3.47
CA VAL A 533 -3.59 -7.10 4.86
C VAL A 533 -3.44 -5.59 4.90
N LYS A 534 -4.31 -4.90 5.64
CA LYS A 534 -4.27 -3.44 5.80
C LYS A 534 -3.53 -3.10 7.08
N TYR A 535 -2.76 -2.00 7.06
CA TYR A 535 -1.85 -1.63 8.14
C TYR A 535 -2.16 -0.24 8.68
N ALA A 536 -2.00 -0.08 9.99
CA ALA A 536 -1.98 1.21 10.65
C ALA A 536 -0.71 1.38 11.52
N GLN A 537 -0.18 2.59 11.58
CA GLN A 537 0.93 2.98 12.48
C GLN A 537 0.38 3.16 13.89
N LYS A 538 0.87 2.40 14.88
CA LYS A 538 0.39 2.50 16.27
C LYS A 538 0.72 3.89 16.85
N THR A 539 -0.12 4.36 17.76
CA THR A 539 -0.05 5.70 18.35
C THR A 539 1.19 5.99 19.19
N ASP A 540 1.94 4.99 19.68
CA ASP A 540 3.05 5.22 20.61
C ASP A 540 4.16 6.07 20.00
N SER A 541 4.67 5.64 18.83
CA SER A 541 5.73 6.36 18.11
C SER A 541 5.22 7.71 17.58
N LEU A 542 3.94 7.78 17.25
CA LEU A 542 3.27 9.00 16.81
C LEU A 542 3.20 10.05 17.91
N LEU A 543 2.74 9.67 19.11
CA LEU A 543 2.56 10.62 20.22
C LEU A 543 3.90 11.21 20.65
N ALA A 544 4.95 10.39 20.69
CA ALA A 544 6.30 10.86 20.94
C ALA A 544 6.76 11.87 19.87
N TRP A 545 6.49 11.59 18.59
CA TRP A 545 6.86 12.48 17.49
C TRP A 545 6.06 13.79 17.47
N LEU A 546 4.75 13.75 17.75
CA LEU A 546 3.91 14.95 17.87
C LEU A 546 4.39 15.86 19.00
N GLN A 547 4.71 15.28 20.16
CA GLN A 547 5.25 16.02 21.30
C GLN A 547 6.59 16.71 20.97
N GLN A 548 7.49 16.02 20.25
CA GLN A 548 8.77 16.60 19.80
C GLN A 548 8.59 17.79 18.84
N ASN A 549 7.48 17.81 18.08
CA ASN A 549 7.15 18.88 17.15
C ASN A 549 6.20 19.94 17.76
N GLY A 550 6.01 19.93 19.08
CA GLY A 550 5.20 20.93 19.79
C GLY A 550 3.70 20.83 19.53
N VAL A 551 3.22 19.67 19.07
CA VAL A 551 1.79 19.41 18.84
C VAL A 551 1.21 18.71 20.07
N ALA A 552 0.28 19.38 20.75
CA ALA A 552 -0.44 18.78 21.88
C ALA A 552 -1.43 17.72 21.38
N ALA A 553 -1.42 16.55 22.01
CA ALA A 553 -2.33 15.45 21.73
C ALA A 553 -3.13 15.12 23.00
N ASP A 554 -4.46 14.99 22.86
CA ASP A 554 -5.34 14.53 23.93
C ASP A 554 -5.25 13.01 24.06
N VAL A 555 -4.64 12.50 25.13
CA VAL A 555 -4.43 11.06 25.36
C VAL A 555 -5.44 10.55 26.39
N ARG A 556 -6.23 9.55 25.98
CA ARG A 556 -7.36 8.98 26.72
C ARG A 556 -7.17 7.46 26.92
N ASP A 557 -6.35 7.07 27.88
CA ASP A 557 -5.99 5.66 28.13
C ASP A 557 -6.96 4.89 29.05
N GLY A 558 -8.11 5.48 29.40
CA GLY A 558 -9.14 4.79 30.20
C GLY A 558 -9.73 3.57 29.49
N ALA A 559 -10.53 2.76 30.18
CA ALA A 559 -11.27 1.69 29.52
C ALA A 559 -12.27 2.26 28.49
N CYS A 560 -12.34 1.69 27.29
CA CYS A 560 -13.38 2.06 26.33
C CYS A 560 -14.68 1.37 26.70
N GLN A 561 -15.70 2.17 26.98
CA GLN A 561 -17.09 1.71 27.12
C GLN A 561 -17.90 2.38 25.99
N PRO A 562 -18.06 1.70 24.84
CA PRO A 562 -18.74 2.30 23.70
C PRO A 562 -20.22 2.49 24.01
N ALA A 563 -20.78 3.63 23.60
CA ALA A 563 -22.23 3.80 23.59
C ALA A 563 -22.81 2.90 22.49
N LEU A 564 -23.41 1.78 22.89
CA LEU A 564 -24.12 0.91 21.96
C LEU A 564 -25.26 1.69 21.27
N PRO A 565 -25.51 1.48 19.97
CA PRO A 565 -26.64 2.11 19.29
C PRO A 565 -27.95 1.78 20.01
N GLY A 566 -28.65 2.81 20.51
CA GLY A 566 -29.97 2.66 21.14
C GLY A 566 -30.02 2.86 22.66
N LEU A 567 -28.90 3.13 23.34
CA LEU A 567 -28.91 3.55 24.75
C LEU A 567 -28.28 4.94 24.90
N PRO A 568 -28.88 5.85 25.68
CA PRO A 568 -28.29 7.16 25.94
C PRO A 568 -26.90 6.98 26.57
N PHE A 569 -25.93 7.73 26.05
CA PHE A 569 -24.59 7.84 26.62
C PHE A 569 -24.71 8.23 28.10
N GLN A 570 -24.40 7.29 29.00
CA GLN A 570 -24.16 7.60 30.40
C GLN A 570 -22.64 7.69 30.58
N PRO A 571 -22.08 8.86 30.89
CA PRO A 571 -20.66 8.94 31.21
C PRO A 571 -20.37 8.05 32.42
N PRO A 572 -19.20 7.37 32.47
CA PRO A 572 -18.80 6.68 33.68
C PRO A 572 -18.83 7.68 34.83
N ALA A 573 -19.51 7.32 35.91
CA ALA A 573 -19.47 8.11 37.14
C ALA A 573 -18.00 8.38 37.45
N ALA A 574 -17.64 9.65 37.59
CA ALA A 574 -16.33 10.02 38.09
C ALA A 574 -16.09 9.17 39.33
N THR A 575 -15.02 8.36 39.33
CA THR A 575 -14.56 7.72 40.56
C THR A 575 -14.48 8.84 41.58
N PRO A 576 -15.25 8.81 42.68
CA PRO A 576 -15.14 9.85 43.68
C PRO A 576 -13.67 9.89 44.07
N ALA A 577 -13.07 11.07 43.94
CA ALA A 577 -11.71 11.31 44.40
C ALA A 577 -11.62 10.70 45.81
N ALA A 578 -10.57 9.89 46.05
CA ALA A 578 -10.27 9.44 47.40
C ALA A 578 -10.37 10.66 48.33
N PRO A 579 -11.13 10.57 49.44
CA PRO A 579 -11.35 11.72 50.29
C PRO A 579 -9.99 12.31 50.64
N ALA A 580 -9.84 13.61 50.37
CA ALA A 580 -8.64 14.35 50.73
C ALA A 580 -8.33 14.05 52.21
N PRO A 581 -7.05 13.82 52.58
CA PRO A 581 -6.71 13.69 53.99
C PRO A 581 -7.25 14.92 54.72
N PRO A 582 -7.87 14.75 55.89
CA PRO A 582 -8.53 15.84 56.59
C PRO A 582 -7.53 16.98 56.80
N ALA A 583 -7.96 18.20 56.49
CA ALA A 583 -7.17 19.41 56.73
C ALA A 583 -6.68 19.40 58.20
N PRO A 584 -5.44 19.86 58.47
CA PRO A 584 -4.95 19.97 59.83
C PRO A 584 -5.92 20.85 60.63
N ILE A 585 -6.39 20.28 61.74
CA ILE A 585 -7.33 20.92 62.68
C ILE A 585 -6.72 22.27 63.09
N PRO A 586 -7.41 23.41 62.88
CA PRO A 586 -6.93 24.68 63.39
C PRO A 586 -6.87 24.60 64.93
N PRO A 587 -5.86 25.19 65.58
CA PRO A 587 -5.72 25.10 67.02
C PRO A 587 -6.98 25.64 67.70
N ALA A 588 -7.51 24.85 68.65
CA ALA A 588 -8.73 25.16 69.36
C ALA A 588 -8.66 26.56 69.98
N ALA A 589 -9.70 27.36 69.74
CA ALA A 589 -9.90 28.62 70.44
C ALA A 589 -9.96 28.36 71.95
N ALA A 590 -9.17 29.13 72.70
CA ALA A 590 -9.05 29.02 74.15
C ALA A 590 -10.42 29.18 74.85
N PRO A 591 -10.71 28.39 75.90
CA PRO A 591 -11.95 28.53 76.66
C PRO A 591 -11.95 29.86 77.44
N PRO A 592 -13.14 30.45 77.69
CA PRO A 592 -13.27 31.74 78.34
C PRO A 592 -12.82 31.69 79.80
N ALA A 593 -12.24 32.80 80.27
CA ALA A 593 -11.72 32.98 81.62
C ALA A 593 -12.78 32.70 82.70
N ALA A 594 -12.49 31.76 83.60
CA ALA A 594 -13.26 31.52 84.80
C ALA A 594 -12.94 32.58 85.87
N ALA A 595 -13.99 33.11 86.48
CA ALA A 595 -13.99 34.09 87.56
C ALA A 595 -13.38 33.55 88.87
N PRO A 596 -12.88 34.43 89.77
CA PRO A 596 -12.11 34.03 90.96
C PRO A 596 -12.99 33.43 92.07
N PRO A 597 -12.48 32.46 92.85
CA PRO A 597 -13.19 31.94 94.02
C PRO A 597 -12.98 32.82 95.27
N ALA A 598 -14.05 32.98 96.05
CA ALA A 598 -14.12 33.72 97.31
C ALA A 598 -13.52 32.92 98.50
N ALA A 599 -13.10 33.65 99.53
CA ALA A 599 -12.33 33.20 100.69
C ALA A 599 -13.15 32.73 101.91
N ALA A 600 -12.56 31.83 102.73
CA ALA A 600 -12.59 31.72 104.22
C ALA A 600 -12.16 30.30 104.68
N PRO A 601 -11.79 30.03 105.97
CA PRO A 601 -11.05 30.77 107.01
C PRO A 601 -9.84 29.93 107.57
N PRO A 602 -9.11 30.35 108.64
CA PRO A 602 -7.78 29.80 108.98
C PRO A 602 -7.80 28.65 110.01
N ALA A 603 -6.75 27.83 110.04
CA ALA A 603 -6.46 26.87 111.11
C ALA A 603 -4.96 26.82 111.46
N ALA A 604 -4.68 26.46 112.71
CA ALA A 604 -3.50 26.80 113.49
C ALA A 604 -2.28 25.86 113.39
N THR A 605 -1.14 26.39 113.87
CA THR A 605 0.23 25.89 114.12
C THR A 605 0.35 24.81 115.24
N PRO A 606 1.54 24.27 115.61
CA PRO A 606 2.84 23.97 114.95
C PRO A 606 3.32 22.50 115.35
N PRO A 607 4.62 22.04 115.46
CA PRO A 607 5.86 22.66 115.98
C PRO A 607 7.10 22.50 115.07
N ALA A 608 8.24 22.99 115.58
CA ALA A 608 9.41 23.49 114.88
C ALA A 608 10.64 22.55 114.83
N ALA A 609 11.55 22.90 113.89
CA ALA A 609 13.03 22.82 113.95
C ALA A 609 13.64 21.38 113.90
N ILE A 610 14.81 21.06 113.30
CA ILE A 610 16.12 21.69 113.09
C ILE A 610 16.80 21.00 111.85
N PRO A 611 17.81 21.60 111.19
CA PRO A 611 18.34 21.23 109.87
C PRO A 611 19.68 20.44 110.00
N PRO A 612 20.70 20.61 109.12
CA PRO A 612 20.87 20.31 107.68
C PRO A 612 22.07 19.33 107.45
N ALA A 613 22.35 18.94 106.20
CA ALA A 613 23.69 18.69 105.63
C ALA A 613 23.53 17.94 104.29
N SER A 614 23.76 18.54 103.11
CA SER A 614 25.03 18.99 102.51
C SER A 614 25.70 17.94 101.64
N ALA A 615 26.24 18.42 100.52
CA ALA A 615 27.12 17.76 99.55
C ALA A 615 26.41 16.74 98.64
N GLY A 616 26.52 16.80 97.32
CA GLY A 616 27.46 17.51 96.47
C GLY A 616 27.54 16.74 95.15
N PRO A 617 27.94 17.38 94.05
CA PRO A 617 27.59 16.96 92.70
C PRO A 617 28.70 16.16 92.01
N ARG A 618 28.34 15.44 90.95
CA ARG A 618 29.04 15.46 89.66
C ARG A 618 28.20 14.83 88.56
#